data_AF-A0A349HTA6-F1
#
_entry.id   AF-A0A349HTA6-F1
#
_cell.length_a   1.000
_cell.length_b   1.000
_cell.length_c   1.000
_cell.angle_alpha   90.00
_cell.angle_beta   90.00
_cell.angle_gamma   90.00
#
_symmetry.space_group_name_H-M   'P 1'
#
loop_
_entity.id
_entity.type
_entity.pdbx_description
1 polymer ?
#
loop_
_entity_poly.entity_id
_entity_poly.type
_entity_poly.pdbx_seq_one_letter_code
_entity_poly.pdbx_strand_id
1 'polypeptide(L)'
;MKLELGYIFIKDIQFSDVSKVENGTLYVNKEEVKALILEDQNFKTADVELAKPGESVRIMPVKDVIEPRVKVEGPGGIFPGMVSKVDTVGSGKTNVLKGAAVVTTGKIVGFQEGIIDMSGTGAEYTPFSKLNNLVIICEPIDGLKQHEHEKALRFAGYKVALYLGALAKDLTPDEVEVFETPNLVEGIKMYPELPRVAYVFMLQSQGLLHDTYVYGVDAKQTLTTMIYPTEVMDGAIVSGNCVSACDKNTTYHHLNNPIIYDLFKEHGKTLNFVGVIITNENVYLADKERSSNWSAKLAGFLGVDGVIVSEEGFGNPDTDLIMNCKKIEAKGIKTVLVT
;
A
#
# COMPACT_ATOMS: atom_id res chain seq x y z
N MET A 1 14.31 -8.52 -11.55
CA MET A 1 14.24 -7.85 -10.24
C MET A 1 13.88 -8.90 -9.20
N LYS A 2 14.57 -8.95 -8.06
CA LYS A 2 14.41 -10.00 -7.05
C LYS A 2 14.35 -9.42 -5.64
N LEU A 3 13.25 -9.68 -4.93
CA LEU A 3 13.00 -9.23 -3.56
C LEU A 3 12.76 -10.44 -2.65
N GLU A 4 13.40 -10.45 -1.50
CA GLU A 4 13.08 -11.36 -0.40
C GLU A 4 12.30 -10.60 0.67
N LEU A 5 11.11 -11.10 1.01
CA LEU A 5 10.34 -10.63 2.16
C LEU A 5 10.57 -11.58 3.32
N GLY A 6 11.21 -11.08 4.37
CA GLY A 6 11.37 -11.77 5.65
C GLY A 6 10.23 -11.45 6.59
N TYR A 7 9.36 -12.41 6.88
CA TYR A 7 8.25 -12.24 7.82
C TYR A 7 8.69 -12.57 9.24
N ILE A 8 8.61 -11.58 10.14
CA ILE A 8 8.66 -11.78 11.60
C ILE A 8 7.20 -11.78 12.09
N PHE A 9 6.73 -12.88 12.65
CA PHE A 9 5.33 -13.02 13.06
C PHE A 9 5.08 -12.37 14.43
N ILE A 10 4.28 -11.32 14.42
CA ILE A 10 3.82 -10.61 15.61
C ILE A 10 2.46 -11.16 16.04
N LYS A 11 2.46 -11.81 17.20
CA LYS A 11 1.30 -12.44 17.83
C LYS A 11 0.66 -11.54 18.89
N ASP A 12 1.43 -10.59 19.44
CA ASP A 12 0.95 -9.66 20.45
C ASP A 12 1.67 -8.30 20.37
N ILE A 13 1.05 -7.25 20.90
CA ILE A 13 1.62 -5.91 21.03
C ILE A 13 1.42 -5.38 22.45
N GLN A 14 2.43 -4.74 23.03
CA GLN A 14 2.38 -4.25 24.41
C GLN A 14 3.13 -2.92 24.56
N PHE A 15 2.68 -2.06 25.47
CA PHE A 15 3.49 -0.92 25.88
C PHE A 15 4.60 -1.38 26.83
N SER A 16 5.77 -0.76 26.72
CA SER A 16 6.98 -1.07 27.47
C SER A 16 7.84 0.19 27.58
N ASP A 17 8.77 0.24 28.52
CA ASP A 17 9.75 1.34 28.61
C ASP A 17 10.78 1.30 27.46
N VAL A 18 10.87 0.19 26.74
CA VAL A 18 11.79 0.02 25.62
C VAL A 18 11.07 -0.66 24.45
N SER A 19 11.20 -0.07 23.27
CA SER A 19 10.71 -0.66 22.03
C SER A 19 11.61 -1.79 21.56
N LYS A 20 11.04 -2.98 21.34
CA LYS A 20 11.74 -4.15 20.83
C LYS A 20 10.76 -5.19 20.32
N VAL A 21 11.24 -6.12 19.51
CA VAL A 21 10.50 -7.36 19.20
C VAL A 21 11.18 -8.52 19.91
N GLU A 22 10.41 -9.29 20.66
CA GLU A 22 10.93 -10.42 21.42
C GLU A 22 9.86 -11.51 21.51
N ASN A 23 10.20 -12.75 21.15
CA ASN A 23 9.32 -13.92 21.22
C ASN A 23 7.95 -13.75 20.54
N GLY A 24 7.90 -13.01 19.42
CA GLY A 24 6.66 -12.73 18.69
C GLY A 24 5.79 -11.64 19.30
N THR A 25 6.28 -10.90 20.30
CA THR A 25 5.62 -9.73 20.86
C THR A 25 6.34 -8.46 20.42
N LEU A 26 5.58 -7.49 19.92
CA LEU A 26 6.05 -6.14 19.64
C LEU A 26 5.85 -5.26 20.88
N TYR A 27 6.95 -4.94 21.56
CA TYR A 27 6.97 -3.98 22.67
C TYR A 27 7.19 -2.57 22.11
N VAL A 28 6.38 -1.61 22.56
CA VAL A 28 6.39 -0.23 22.06
C VAL A 28 6.56 0.74 23.23
N ASN A 29 7.59 1.60 23.15
CA ASN A 29 7.72 2.76 24.02
C ASN A 29 6.76 3.86 23.55
N LYS A 30 5.73 4.09 24.37
CA LYS A 30 4.68 5.07 24.12
C LYS A 30 5.24 6.50 24.00
N GLU A 31 6.19 6.88 24.86
CA GLU A 31 6.76 8.22 24.87
C GLU A 31 7.70 8.48 23.68
N GLU A 32 8.46 7.48 23.24
CA GLU A 32 9.28 7.59 22.01
C GLU A 32 8.41 7.82 20.78
N VAL A 33 7.30 7.09 20.65
CA VAL A 33 6.36 7.27 19.53
C VAL A 33 5.70 8.64 19.58
N LYS A 34 5.26 9.10 20.75
CA LYS A 34 4.68 10.45 20.91
C LYS A 34 5.69 11.54 20.54
N ALA A 35 6.93 11.42 21.02
CA ALA A 35 8.00 12.36 20.71
C ALA A 35 8.27 12.42 19.20
N LEU A 36 8.33 11.27 18.52
CA LEU A 36 8.51 11.18 17.07
C LEU A 36 7.41 11.90 16.28
N ILE A 37 6.14 11.76 16.72
CA ILE A 37 5.00 12.45 16.10
C ILE A 37 5.10 13.97 16.32
N LEU A 38 5.43 14.39 17.55
CA LEU A 38 5.53 15.80 17.94
C LEU A 38 6.74 16.55 17.37
N GLU A 39 7.63 15.87 16.63
CA GLU A 39 8.61 16.54 15.77
C GLU A 39 7.93 17.41 14.69
N ASP A 40 6.70 17.04 14.27
CA ASP A 40 5.90 17.84 13.36
C ASP A 40 5.11 18.91 14.13
N GLN A 41 5.44 20.17 13.85
CA GLN A 41 4.84 21.35 14.52
C GLN A 41 3.36 21.56 14.19
N ASN A 42 2.79 20.79 13.26
CA ASN A 42 1.37 20.80 12.96
C ASN A 42 0.52 20.11 14.05
N PHE A 43 1.13 19.40 15.00
CA PHE A 43 0.42 18.76 16.10
C PHE A 43 0.61 19.51 17.42
N LYS A 44 -0.51 19.72 18.10
CA LYS A 44 -0.55 20.25 19.47
C LYS A 44 -0.31 19.14 20.49
N THR A 45 -0.92 17.98 20.27
CA THR A 45 -0.77 16.80 21.12
C THR A 45 -0.70 15.54 20.25
N ALA A 46 -0.03 14.52 20.78
CA ALA A 46 0.02 13.19 20.20
C ALA A 46 -0.12 12.15 21.31
N ASP A 47 -0.88 11.11 21.03
CA ASP A 47 -1.00 9.93 21.87
C ASP A 47 -1.14 8.66 21.01
N VAL A 48 -0.98 7.51 21.65
CA VAL A 48 -1.19 6.21 21.02
C VAL A 48 -1.91 5.23 21.93
N GLU A 49 -2.70 4.35 21.31
CA GLU A 49 -3.41 3.26 21.97
C GLU A 49 -3.13 1.91 21.27
N LEU A 50 -3.38 0.81 21.97
CA LEU A 50 -3.27 -0.54 21.41
C LEU A 50 -4.68 -1.12 21.24
N ALA A 51 -4.88 -1.85 20.15
CA ALA A 51 -6.10 -2.59 19.91
C ALA A 51 -5.77 -3.96 19.33
N LYS A 52 -6.12 -5.02 20.07
CA LYS A 52 -5.75 -6.41 19.76
C LYS A 52 -6.94 -7.21 19.22
N PRO A 53 -6.70 -8.27 18.44
CA PRO A 53 -7.76 -9.12 17.94
C PRO A 53 -8.65 -9.67 19.07
N GLY A 54 -9.97 -9.50 18.92
CA GLY A 54 -10.97 -9.99 19.88
C GLY A 54 -11.29 -9.04 21.02
N GLU A 55 -10.58 -7.91 21.19
CA GLU A 55 -10.92 -6.92 22.20
C GLU A 55 -12.23 -6.19 21.86
N SER A 56 -12.97 -5.78 22.90
CA SER A 56 -14.22 -5.01 22.75
C SER A 56 -13.92 -3.53 22.45
N VAL A 57 -13.22 -3.27 21.35
CA VAL A 57 -12.75 -1.95 20.92
C VAL A 57 -13.19 -1.66 19.48
N ARG A 58 -13.59 -0.41 19.22
CA ARG A 58 -13.81 0.14 17.88
C ARG A 58 -12.81 1.26 17.63
N ILE A 59 -12.04 1.14 16.55
CA ILE A 59 -11.14 2.19 16.10
C ILE A 59 -11.88 3.05 15.07
N MET A 60 -11.98 4.35 15.32
CA MET A 60 -12.53 5.33 14.40
C MET A 60 -12.10 6.75 14.79
N PRO A 61 -11.99 7.69 13.84
CA PRO A 61 -12.12 7.51 12.39
C PRO A 61 -10.79 7.11 11.72
N VAL A 62 -10.76 5.94 11.08
CA VAL A 62 -9.56 5.40 10.44
C VAL A 62 -9.25 6.13 9.14
N LYS A 63 -7.97 6.49 8.96
CA LYS A 63 -7.44 7.17 7.78
C LYS A 63 -6.58 6.27 6.93
N ASP A 64 -5.59 5.63 7.51
CA ASP A 64 -4.75 4.65 6.83
C ASP A 64 -4.38 3.51 7.79
N VAL A 65 -4.01 2.38 7.21
CA VAL A 65 -3.43 1.24 7.91
C VAL A 65 -2.13 0.90 7.22
N ILE A 66 -1.05 0.75 7.98
CA ILE A 66 0.31 0.63 7.45
C ILE A 66 0.99 -0.56 8.12
N GLU A 67 1.51 -1.50 7.33
CA GLU A 67 2.30 -2.62 7.85
C GLU A 67 3.74 -2.16 8.10
N PRO A 68 4.29 -2.30 9.33
CA PRO A 68 5.67 -1.94 9.60
C PRO A 68 6.64 -2.85 8.84
N ARG A 69 7.58 -2.23 8.10
CA ARG A 69 8.61 -2.91 7.31
C ARG A 69 9.95 -2.20 7.44
N VAL A 70 11.04 -2.90 7.17
CA VAL A 70 12.39 -2.32 7.11
C VAL A 70 13.21 -2.92 5.98
N LYS A 71 13.89 -2.04 5.25
CA LYS A 71 14.88 -2.43 4.24
C LYS A 71 16.16 -2.91 4.93
N VAL A 72 16.52 -4.18 4.74
CA VAL A 72 17.71 -4.80 5.34
C VAL A 72 18.88 -4.78 4.37
N GLU A 73 18.60 -5.10 3.10
CA GLU A 73 19.60 -5.19 2.03
C GLU A 73 19.01 -4.66 0.72
N GLY A 74 19.83 -3.97 -0.09
CA GLY A 74 19.42 -3.42 -1.38
C GLY A 74 19.26 -1.89 -1.36
N PRO A 75 18.89 -1.29 -2.50
CA PRO A 75 18.74 0.16 -2.65
C PRO A 75 17.51 0.71 -1.92
N GLY A 76 17.50 2.02 -1.69
CA GLY A 76 16.37 2.75 -1.11
C GLY A 76 16.02 2.38 0.34
N GLY A 77 14.80 2.75 0.71
CA GLY A 77 14.17 2.48 2.01
C GLY A 77 12.65 2.42 1.85
N ILE A 78 11.93 2.07 2.91
CA ILE A 78 10.46 1.95 2.85
C ILE A 78 9.83 3.33 2.60
N PHE A 79 8.85 3.36 1.70
CA PHE A 79 8.16 4.58 1.22
C PHE A 79 9.13 5.62 0.62
N PRO A 80 9.85 5.25 -0.45
CA PRO A 80 10.82 6.10 -1.12
C PRO A 80 10.17 7.38 -1.67
N GLY A 81 10.83 8.52 -1.47
CA GLY A 81 10.31 9.84 -1.87
C GLY A 81 9.20 10.40 -0.97
N MET A 82 8.70 9.60 -0.02
CA MET A 82 7.78 10.07 1.02
C MET A 82 8.54 10.35 2.31
N VAL A 83 9.01 9.30 2.99
CA VAL A 83 9.79 9.40 4.24
C VAL A 83 11.23 8.90 4.09
N SER A 84 11.47 7.97 3.17
CA SER A 84 12.82 7.60 2.75
C SER A 84 13.30 8.50 1.61
N LYS A 85 14.63 8.59 1.43
CA LYS A 85 15.22 9.28 0.26
C LYS A 85 14.68 8.69 -1.04
N VAL A 86 14.62 9.52 -2.08
CA VAL A 86 14.21 9.10 -3.43
C VAL A 86 15.25 8.15 -4.00
N ASP A 87 14.85 6.90 -4.19
CA ASP A 87 15.60 5.83 -4.85
C ASP A 87 14.60 4.75 -5.31
N THR A 88 15.00 3.86 -6.22
CA THR A 88 14.16 2.74 -6.66
C THR A 88 14.24 1.59 -5.66
N VAL A 89 13.10 0.94 -5.39
CA VAL A 89 12.98 -0.18 -4.44
C VAL A 89 12.64 -1.48 -5.18
N GLY A 90 12.28 -2.55 -4.45
CA GLY A 90 11.82 -3.81 -5.05
C GLY A 90 12.92 -4.83 -5.32
N SER A 91 14.16 -4.60 -4.87
CA SER A 91 15.28 -5.56 -4.94
C SER A 91 15.98 -5.72 -3.60
N GLY A 92 16.51 -6.90 -3.29
CA GLY A 92 17.25 -7.16 -2.04
C GLY A 92 16.35 -7.79 -0.99
N LYS A 93 16.48 -7.37 0.29
CA LYS A 93 15.76 -7.97 1.42
C LYS A 93 15.03 -6.94 2.25
N THR A 94 13.76 -7.21 2.55
CA THR A 94 12.91 -6.38 3.38
C THR A 94 12.26 -7.23 4.46
N ASN A 95 12.45 -6.87 5.72
CA ASN A 95 11.79 -7.53 6.84
C ASN A 95 10.44 -6.87 7.11
N VAL A 96 9.45 -7.68 7.49
CA VAL A 96 8.05 -7.28 7.71
C VAL A 96 7.61 -7.76 9.09
N LEU A 97 7.04 -6.86 9.88
CA LEU A 97 6.40 -7.21 11.16
C LEU A 97 4.98 -7.73 10.91
N LYS A 98 4.88 -8.98 10.44
CA LYS A 98 3.65 -9.58 9.97
C LYS A 98 2.68 -9.84 11.12
N GLY A 99 1.46 -9.29 11.03
CA GLY A 99 0.47 -9.36 12.10
C GLY A 99 0.42 -8.12 12.99
N ALA A 100 1.22 -7.10 12.70
CA ALA A 100 1.14 -5.77 13.31
C ALA A 100 0.76 -4.70 12.28
N ALA A 101 0.11 -3.64 12.75
CA ALA A 101 -0.19 -2.47 11.93
C ALA A 101 -0.15 -1.17 12.72
N VAL A 102 0.20 -0.09 12.03
CA VAL A 102 0.01 1.29 12.49
C VAL A 102 -1.28 1.81 11.86
N VAL A 103 -2.20 2.29 12.69
CA VAL A 103 -3.49 2.82 12.25
C VAL A 103 -3.54 4.30 12.53
N THR A 104 -3.65 5.12 11.49
CA THR A 104 -3.84 6.57 11.68
C THR A 104 -5.31 6.88 11.87
N THR A 105 -5.61 7.71 12.87
CA THR A 105 -6.98 8.17 13.13
C THR A 105 -7.03 9.69 13.23
N GLY A 106 -8.16 10.28 12.83
CA GLY A 106 -8.34 11.73 12.94
C GLY A 106 -9.52 12.24 12.12
N LYS A 107 -10.18 13.29 12.60
CA LYS A 107 -11.31 13.91 11.89
C LYS A 107 -10.78 14.84 10.80
N ILE A 108 -11.00 14.47 9.54
CA ILE A 108 -10.53 15.25 8.38
C ILE A 108 -11.72 15.78 7.57
N VAL A 109 -12.44 14.90 6.86
CA VAL A 109 -13.48 15.25 5.87
C VAL A 109 -14.93 15.10 6.37
N GLY A 110 -15.15 14.54 7.57
CA GLY A 110 -16.49 14.20 8.06
C GLY A 110 -16.82 12.71 7.86
N PHE A 111 -18.10 12.32 8.01
CA PHE A 111 -18.64 10.97 8.28
C PHE A 111 -18.23 9.76 7.38
N GLN A 112 -17.45 9.94 6.32
CA GLN A 112 -17.02 8.86 5.40
C GLN A 112 -15.79 8.09 5.92
N GLU A 113 -15.51 8.12 7.23
CA GLU A 113 -14.24 7.64 7.78
C GLU A 113 -14.33 6.16 8.19
N GLY A 114 -13.22 5.44 8.06
CA GLY A 114 -13.20 4.00 8.30
C GLY A 114 -13.46 3.64 9.75
N ILE A 115 -14.04 2.46 9.95
CA ILE A 115 -14.17 1.81 11.25
C ILE A 115 -13.43 0.48 11.23
N ILE A 116 -12.81 0.14 12.34
CA ILE A 116 -12.31 -1.22 12.59
C ILE A 116 -12.92 -1.67 13.91
N ASP A 117 -13.85 -2.60 13.83
CA ASP A 117 -14.32 -3.34 15.00
C ASP A 117 -13.33 -4.49 15.28
N MET A 118 -12.80 -4.56 16.50
CA MET A 118 -11.85 -5.62 16.88
C MET A 118 -12.54 -6.91 17.33
N SER A 119 -13.85 -6.87 17.58
CA SER A 119 -14.69 -8.03 17.93
C SER A 119 -16.11 -7.91 17.36
N GLY A 120 -16.90 -8.98 17.50
CA GLY A 120 -18.26 -9.05 16.98
C GLY A 120 -18.33 -9.12 15.45
N THR A 121 -19.53 -8.92 14.89
CA THR A 121 -19.80 -9.08 13.45
C THR A 121 -18.97 -8.13 12.58
N GLY A 122 -18.74 -6.88 13.02
CA GLY A 122 -17.93 -5.92 12.26
C GLY A 122 -16.49 -6.37 12.05
N ALA A 123 -15.92 -7.13 13.00
CA ALA A 123 -14.56 -7.65 12.89
C ALA A 123 -14.40 -8.70 11.78
N GLU A 124 -15.48 -9.32 11.29
CA GLU A 124 -15.42 -10.28 10.19
C GLU A 124 -15.24 -9.61 8.82
N TYR A 125 -15.61 -8.33 8.70
CA TYR A 125 -15.62 -7.57 7.44
C TYR A 125 -14.37 -6.70 7.22
N THR A 126 -13.39 -6.76 8.12
CA THR A 126 -12.14 -6.02 7.95
C THR A 126 -10.95 -6.93 8.24
N PRO A 127 -9.91 -6.93 7.38
CA PRO A 127 -8.70 -7.70 7.65
C PRO A 127 -7.93 -7.16 8.87
N PHE A 128 -8.14 -5.89 9.22
CA PHE A 128 -7.38 -5.19 10.25
C PHE A 128 -7.80 -5.57 11.68
N SER A 129 -8.96 -6.18 11.86
CA SER A 129 -9.38 -6.74 13.16
C SER A 129 -8.52 -7.94 13.59
N LYS A 130 -7.79 -8.54 12.64
CA LYS A 130 -6.91 -9.68 12.87
C LYS A 130 -5.46 -9.27 13.16
N LEU A 131 -5.19 -7.97 13.17
CA LEU A 131 -3.86 -7.40 13.41
C LEU A 131 -3.74 -6.87 14.84
N ASN A 132 -2.51 -6.85 15.33
CA ASN A 132 -2.10 -6.12 16.52
C ASN A 132 -1.88 -4.64 16.13
N ASN A 133 -2.85 -3.79 16.44
CA ASN A 133 -2.87 -2.41 15.97
C ASN A 133 -2.26 -1.45 17.01
N LEU A 134 -1.33 -0.60 16.57
CA LEU A 134 -0.93 0.63 17.25
C LEU A 134 -1.72 1.79 16.62
N VAL A 135 -2.64 2.37 17.38
CA VAL A 135 -3.54 3.43 16.94
C VAL A 135 -2.93 4.78 17.26
N ILE A 136 -2.73 5.62 16.25
CA ILE A 136 -2.24 6.99 16.38
C ILE A 136 -3.40 7.95 16.58
N ILE A 137 -3.30 8.78 17.62
CA ILE A 137 -4.26 9.80 18.00
C ILE A 137 -3.52 11.14 18.07
N CYS A 138 -3.86 12.08 17.18
CA CYS A 138 -3.23 13.40 17.16
C CYS A 138 -4.27 14.51 17.20
N GLU A 139 -3.97 15.57 17.95
CA GLU A 139 -4.72 16.83 17.85
C GLU A 139 -3.90 17.84 17.05
N PRO A 140 -4.41 18.36 15.92
CA PRO A 140 -3.73 19.39 15.17
C PRO A 140 -3.69 20.72 15.94
N ILE A 141 -2.75 21.60 15.58
CA ILE A 141 -2.77 22.99 16.04
C ILE A 141 -4.03 23.72 15.57
N ASP A 142 -4.44 24.73 16.33
CA ASP A 142 -5.64 25.51 16.04
C ASP A 142 -5.52 26.21 14.68
N GLY A 143 -6.52 26.06 13.82
CA GLY A 143 -6.58 26.71 12.50
C GLY A 143 -5.80 26.02 11.38
N LEU A 144 -5.20 24.84 11.63
CA LEU A 144 -4.55 24.05 10.57
C LEU A 144 -5.55 23.68 9.48
N LYS A 145 -5.19 23.88 8.20
CA LYS A 145 -6.09 23.52 7.11
C LYS A 145 -6.18 22.01 6.99
N GLN A 146 -7.36 21.54 6.59
CA GLN A 146 -7.68 20.11 6.52
C GLN A 146 -6.70 19.28 5.66
N HIS A 147 -6.22 19.81 4.53
CA HIS A 147 -5.24 19.13 3.68
C HIS A 147 -3.82 19.12 4.28
N GLU A 148 -3.48 20.11 5.10
CA GLU A 148 -2.23 20.13 5.85
C GLU A 148 -2.32 19.14 7.02
N HIS A 149 -3.47 19.05 7.68
CA HIS A 149 -3.74 18.08 8.73
C HIS A 149 -3.68 16.64 8.21
N GLU A 150 -4.33 16.34 7.08
CA GLU A 150 -4.27 15.01 6.46
C GLU A 150 -2.82 14.64 6.14
N LYS A 151 -2.08 15.54 5.49
CA LYS A 151 -0.68 15.32 5.17
C LYS A 151 0.17 15.05 6.42
N ALA A 152 0.01 15.87 7.48
CA ALA A 152 0.73 15.68 8.73
C ALA A 152 0.43 14.31 9.35
N LEU A 153 -0.85 13.92 9.40
CA LEU A 153 -1.30 12.64 9.97
C LEU A 153 -0.78 11.44 9.15
N ARG A 154 -0.79 11.55 7.82
CA ARG A 154 -0.23 10.55 6.92
C ARG A 154 1.27 10.34 7.17
N PHE A 155 2.03 11.42 7.27
CA PHE A 155 3.47 11.35 7.56
C PHE A 155 3.77 10.84 8.97
N ALA A 156 2.94 11.17 9.97
CA ALA A 156 3.04 10.58 11.30
C ALA A 156 2.89 9.05 11.23
N GLY A 157 1.88 8.55 10.51
CA GLY A 157 1.71 7.12 10.25
C GLY A 157 2.94 6.45 9.64
N TYR A 158 3.49 7.04 8.57
CA TYR A 158 4.69 6.50 7.93
C TYR A 158 5.91 6.50 8.84
N LYS A 159 6.18 7.60 9.55
CA LYS A 159 7.31 7.69 10.48
C LYS A 159 7.22 6.64 11.58
N VAL A 160 6.04 6.46 12.18
CA VAL A 160 5.83 5.45 13.22
C VAL A 160 5.97 4.03 12.66
N ALA A 161 5.42 3.76 11.46
CA ALA A 161 5.58 2.46 10.82
C ALA A 161 7.05 2.13 10.49
N LEU A 162 7.84 3.12 10.06
CA LEU A 162 9.28 2.98 9.85
C LEU A 162 10.04 2.75 11.16
N TYR A 163 9.70 3.49 12.21
CA TYR A 163 10.29 3.33 13.53
C TYR A 163 10.04 1.91 14.08
N LEU A 164 8.82 1.41 14.02
CA LEU A 164 8.51 0.04 14.43
C LEU A 164 9.18 -0.98 13.53
N GLY A 165 9.15 -0.78 12.21
CA GLY A 165 9.79 -1.66 11.24
C GLY A 165 11.30 -1.80 11.52
N ALA A 166 11.97 -0.72 11.89
CA ALA A 166 13.40 -0.71 12.20
C ALA A 166 13.80 -1.67 13.32
N LEU A 167 12.88 -1.99 14.24
CA LEU A 167 13.10 -2.99 15.29
C LEU A 167 13.34 -4.40 14.74
N ALA A 168 12.95 -4.65 13.48
CA ALA A 168 13.12 -5.93 12.81
C ALA A 168 14.43 -6.04 12.00
N LYS A 169 15.25 -4.99 11.96
CA LYS A 169 16.38 -4.89 11.01
C LYS A 169 17.41 -6.01 11.17
N ASP A 170 17.76 -6.31 12.41
CA ASP A 170 18.78 -7.31 12.76
C ASP A 170 18.17 -8.65 13.23
N LEU A 171 16.85 -8.81 13.09
CA LEU A 171 16.15 -10.03 13.46
C LEU A 171 16.20 -11.06 12.34
N THR A 172 16.24 -12.34 12.73
CA THR A 172 16.06 -13.45 11.79
C THR A 172 14.56 -13.63 11.54
N PRO A 173 14.09 -13.59 10.27
CA PRO A 173 12.70 -13.86 9.94
C PRO A 173 12.27 -15.28 10.30
N ASP A 174 11.01 -15.44 10.69
CA ASP A 174 10.37 -16.75 10.89
C ASP A 174 10.15 -17.47 9.55
N GLU A 175 9.83 -16.68 8.51
CA GLU A 175 9.60 -17.15 7.15
C GLU A 175 10.24 -16.19 6.14
N VAL A 176 10.74 -16.71 5.03
CA VAL A 176 11.27 -15.90 3.93
C VAL A 176 10.58 -16.33 2.64
N GLU A 177 9.90 -15.39 1.99
CA GLU A 177 9.37 -15.56 0.65
C GLU A 177 10.20 -14.78 -0.36
N VAL A 178 10.43 -15.38 -1.54
CA VAL A 178 11.25 -14.80 -2.60
C VAL A 178 10.39 -14.54 -3.83
N PHE A 179 10.39 -13.28 -4.26
CA PHE A 179 9.66 -12.80 -5.41
C PHE A 179 10.64 -12.36 -6.48
N GLU A 180 10.53 -12.95 -7.66
CA GLU A 180 11.41 -12.64 -8.78
C GLU A 180 10.60 -12.38 -10.03
N THR A 181 10.83 -11.22 -10.64
CA THR A 181 10.27 -10.86 -11.94
C THR A 181 11.43 -10.66 -12.91
N PRO A 182 11.64 -11.56 -13.87
CA PRO A 182 12.64 -11.35 -14.92
C PRO A 182 12.29 -10.13 -15.78
N ASN A 183 13.26 -9.57 -16.49
CA ASN A 183 12.90 -8.57 -17.49
C ASN A 183 12.12 -9.23 -18.65
N LEU A 184 11.47 -8.41 -19.49
CA LEU A 184 10.61 -8.91 -20.57
C LEU A 184 11.32 -9.92 -21.50
N VAL A 185 12.58 -9.66 -21.86
CA VAL A 185 13.34 -10.53 -22.78
C VAL A 185 13.69 -11.86 -22.13
N GLU A 186 14.11 -11.84 -20.86
CA GLU A 186 14.39 -13.03 -20.07
C GLU A 186 13.11 -13.85 -19.84
N GLY A 187 12.01 -13.20 -19.45
CA GLY A 187 10.73 -13.86 -19.21
C GLY A 187 10.23 -14.60 -20.45
N ILE A 188 10.33 -13.99 -21.64
CA ILE A 188 9.96 -14.65 -22.91
C ILE A 188 10.80 -15.90 -23.16
N LYS A 189 12.11 -15.85 -22.86
CA LYS A 189 13.01 -16.99 -23.08
C LYS A 189 12.78 -18.11 -22.06
N MET A 190 12.49 -17.77 -20.81
CA MET A 190 12.27 -18.75 -19.75
C MET A 190 10.90 -19.43 -19.87
N TYR A 191 9.89 -18.71 -20.33
CA TYR A 191 8.51 -19.20 -20.39
C TYR A 191 7.90 -19.00 -21.80
N PRO A 192 8.48 -19.62 -22.85
CA PRO A 192 8.09 -19.36 -24.24
C PRO A 192 6.65 -19.80 -24.55
N GLU A 193 6.12 -20.81 -23.85
CA GLU A 193 4.80 -21.39 -24.10
C GLU A 193 3.70 -20.84 -23.17
N LEU A 194 4.04 -20.03 -22.17
CA LEU A 194 3.07 -19.50 -21.22
C LEU A 194 2.49 -18.15 -21.69
N PRO A 195 1.18 -17.92 -21.47
CA PRO A 195 0.58 -16.63 -21.79
C PRO A 195 1.22 -15.53 -20.95
N ARG A 196 1.61 -14.43 -21.58
CA ARG A 196 2.16 -13.25 -20.91
C ARG A 196 1.01 -12.44 -20.34
N VAL A 197 1.04 -12.19 -19.04
CA VAL A 197 -0.02 -11.48 -18.33
C VAL A 197 0.56 -10.25 -17.65
N ALA A 198 -0.11 -9.11 -17.78
CA ALA A 198 0.20 -7.90 -17.01
C ALA A 198 -0.97 -7.55 -16.08
N TYR A 199 -0.69 -6.69 -15.10
CA TYR A 199 -1.70 -6.15 -14.20
C TYR A 199 -1.81 -4.64 -14.41
N VAL A 200 -2.98 -4.14 -14.81
CA VAL A 200 -3.30 -2.71 -14.80
C VAL A 200 -3.86 -2.37 -13.43
N PHE A 201 -3.03 -1.70 -12.63
CA PHE A 201 -3.36 -1.25 -11.29
C PHE A 201 -3.81 0.20 -11.36
N MET A 202 -5.12 0.42 -11.26
CA MET A 202 -5.69 1.76 -11.20
C MET A 202 -5.46 2.34 -9.81
N LEU A 203 -4.99 3.59 -9.76
CA LEU A 203 -4.65 4.30 -8.53
C LEU A 203 -5.55 5.51 -8.38
N GLN A 204 -6.23 5.58 -7.23
CA GLN A 204 -7.13 6.67 -6.87
C GLN A 204 -6.38 8.01 -6.93
N SER A 205 -6.88 8.91 -7.77
CA SER A 205 -6.22 10.18 -8.10
C SER A 205 -7.22 11.28 -8.47
N GLN A 206 -8.24 11.46 -7.62
CA GLN A 206 -9.40 12.30 -7.93
C GLN A 206 -9.29 13.74 -7.39
N GLY A 207 -8.19 14.09 -6.74
CA GLY A 207 -7.95 15.44 -6.22
C GLY A 207 -7.92 15.48 -4.69
N LEU A 208 -8.00 16.69 -4.14
CA LEU A 208 -7.67 17.00 -2.74
C LEU A 208 -8.24 15.97 -1.74
N LEU A 209 -7.35 15.23 -1.06
CA LEU A 209 -7.66 14.17 -0.07
C LEU A 209 -8.09 12.81 -0.67
N HIS A 210 -7.93 12.61 -1.98
CA HIS A 210 -8.23 11.39 -2.72
C HIS A 210 -7.05 11.08 -3.66
N ASP A 211 -5.84 11.15 -3.10
CA ASP A 211 -4.58 11.04 -3.84
C ASP A 211 -3.78 9.82 -3.37
N THR A 212 -3.36 8.99 -4.32
CA THR A 212 -2.38 7.91 -4.13
C THR A 212 -1.01 8.39 -4.60
N TYR A 213 0.05 8.04 -3.88
CA TYR A 213 1.40 8.51 -4.18
C TYR A 213 2.28 7.36 -4.65
N VAL A 214 3.04 7.60 -5.71
CA VAL A 214 4.03 6.67 -6.27
C VAL A 214 5.39 7.34 -6.21
N TYR A 215 6.34 6.77 -5.47
CA TYR A 215 7.68 7.34 -5.25
C TYR A 215 7.68 8.82 -4.80
N GLY A 216 6.71 9.22 -3.97
CA GLY A 216 6.58 10.61 -3.52
C GLY A 216 5.75 11.51 -4.42
N VAL A 217 5.42 11.07 -5.64
CA VAL A 217 4.67 11.84 -6.63
C VAL A 217 3.21 11.43 -6.59
N ASP A 218 2.33 12.42 -6.52
CA ASP A 218 0.89 12.20 -6.63
C ASP A 218 0.55 11.58 -8.00
N ALA A 219 -0.14 10.44 -8.00
CA ALA A 219 -0.45 9.67 -9.20
C ALA A 219 -1.18 10.50 -10.27
N LYS A 220 -1.97 11.53 -9.87
CA LYS A 220 -2.66 12.42 -10.81
C LYS A 220 -1.71 13.22 -11.71
N GLN A 221 -0.47 13.42 -11.26
CA GLN A 221 0.57 14.17 -11.98
C GLN A 221 1.42 13.29 -12.89
N THR A 222 1.21 11.98 -12.87
CA THR A 222 1.98 11.02 -13.65
C THR A 222 1.20 10.54 -14.86
N LEU A 223 1.89 10.30 -15.98
CA LEU A 223 1.33 9.47 -17.06
C LEU A 223 1.38 8.01 -16.63
N THR A 224 0.43 7.22 -17.11
CA THR A 224 0.45 5.76 -16.99
C THR A 224 1.82 5.21 -17.36
N THR A 225 2.39 4.38 -16.48
CA THR A 225 3.74 3.85 -16.61
C THR A 225 3.84 2.41 -16.10
N MET A 226 5.02 1.82 -16.17
CA MET A 226 5.33 0.49 -15.67
C MET A 226 6.16 0.54 -14.40
N ILE A 227 5.88 -0.37 -13.48
CA ILE A 227 6.73 -0.70 -12.34
C ILE A 227 6.81 -2.22 -12.20
N TYR A 228 7.85 -2.71 -11.53
CA TYR A 228 7.92 -4.10 -11.11
C TYR A 228 6.91 -4.36 -9.97
N PRO A 229 6.33 -5.56 -9.90
CA PRO A 229 5.39 -5.89 -8.83
C PRO A 229 6.05 -5.85 -7.45
N THR A 230 7.34 -6.20 -7.36
CA THR A 230 8.11 -6.13 -6.12
C THR A 230 8.33 -4.71 -5.62
N GLU A 231 8.27 -3.68 -6.48
CA GLU A 231 8.35 -2.28 -6.04
C GLU A 231 7.13 -1.90 -5.19
N VAL A 232 5.94 -2.39 -5.58
CA VAL A 232 4.70 -2.20 -4.81
C VAL A 232 4.83 -2.84 -3.43
N MET A 233 5.36 -4.06 -3.39
CA MET A 233 5.63 -4.80 -2.15
C MET A 233 6.70 -4.10 -1.30
N ASP A 234 7.58 -3.30 -1.88
CA ASP A 234 8.65 -2.61 -1.16
C ASP A 234 8.32 -1.13 -0.85
N GLY A 235 7.03 -0.78 -0.94
CA GLY A 235 6.50 0.50 -0.48
C GLY A 235 6.54 1.63 -1.52
N ALA A 236 6.68 1.33 -2.81
CA ALA A 236 6.67 2.36 -3.85
C ALA A 236 5.33 3.13 -3.94
N ILE A 237 4.22 2.51 -3.52
CA ILE A 237 2.87 3.08 -3.55
C ILE A 237 2.32 3.21 -2.13
N VAL A 238 1.80 4.39 -1.80
CA VAL A 238 1.18 4.67 -0.49
C VAL A 238 -0.12 5.46 -0.63
N SER A 239 -1.01 5.32 0.35
CA SER A 239 -2.35 5.91 0.32
C SER A 239 -2.39 7.29 0.98
N GLY A 240 -3.02 8.25 0.31
CA GLY A 240 -3.48 9.52 0.88
C GLY A 240 -4.99 9.69 0.77
N ASN A 241 -5.72 8.57 0.67
CA ASN A 241 -7.14 8.57 0.36
C ASN A 241 -7.99 8.73 1.64
N CYS A 242 -8.79 9.79 1.69
CA CYS A 242 -9.80 10.08 2.71
C CYS A 242 -11.22 9.93 2.15
N VAL A 243 -11.48 8.80 1.49
CA VAL A 243 -12.81 8.37 1.05
C VAL A 243 -13.35 7.24 1.94
N SER A 244 -14.58 6.81 1.68
CA SER A 244 -15.21 5.61 2.24
C SER A 244 -14.22 4.45 2.34
N ALA A 245 -14.15 3.81 3.51
CA ALA A 245 -13.12 2.80 3.74
C ALA A 245 -13.26 1.53 2.90
N CYS A 246 -14.47 1.22 2.41
CA CYS A 246 -14.70 0.11 1.48
C CYS A 246 -14.19 0.38 0.06
N ASP A 247 -13.97 1.66 -0.29
CA ASP A 247 -13.66 2.07 -1.66
C ASP A 247 -12.24 2.65 -1.77
N LYS A 248 -11.32 2.25 -0.88
CA LYS A 248 -9.93 2.67 -0.96
C LYS A 248 -8.96 1.58 -0.58
N ASN A 249 -7.79 1.66 -1.18
CA ASN A 249 -6.63 0.93 -0.74
C ASN A 249 -5.92 1.73 0.36
N THR A 250 -5.67 1.06 1.48
CA THR A 250 -4.75 1.56 2.50
C THR A 250 -3.32 1.28 2.02
N THR A 251 -2.34 1.92 2.65
CA THR A 251 -0.94 1.57 2.42
C THR A 251 -0.67 0.09 2.69
N TYR A 252 -1.34 -0.51 3.67
CA TYR A 252 -1.32 -1.96 3.93
C TYR A 252 -1.82 -2.76 2.71
N HIS A 253 -2.93 -2.35 2.08
CA HIS A 253 -3.45 -3.01 0.87
C HIS A 253 -2.47 -2.91 -0.30
N HIS A 254 -1.82 -1.76 -0.51
CA HIS A 254 -0.79 -1.65 -1.56
C HIS A 254 0.40 -2.60 -1.27
N LEU A 255 0.95 -2.56 -0.05
CA LEU A 255 2.07 -3.43 0.38
C LEU A 255 1.75 -4.94 0.30
N ASN A 256 0.47 -5.30 0.40
CA ASN A 256 -0.03 -6.67 0.43
C ASN A 256 -1.03 -6.93 -0.72
N ASN A 257 -0.84 -6.33 -1.89
CA ASN A 257 -1.80 -6.39 -2.99
C ASN A 257 -2.06 -7.86 -3.43
N PRO A 258 -3.29 -8.41 -3.22
CA PRO A 258 -3.54 -9.83 -3.41
C PRO A 258 -3.38 -10.28 -4.86
N ILE A 259 -3.68 -9.42 -5.83
CA ILE A 259 -3.52 -9.72 -7.26
C ILE A 259 -2.04 -9.93 -7.59
N ILE A 260 -1.14 -9.12 -7.03
CA ILE A 260 0.31 -9.29 -7.22
C ILE A 260 0.78 -10.62 -6.62
N TYR A 261 0.37 -10.95 -5.39
CA TYR A 261 0.76 -12.22 -4.75
C TYR A 261 0.24 -13.43 -5.53
N ASP A 262 -1.01 -13.41 -5.98
CA ASP A 262 -1.59 -14.53 -6.72
C ASP A 262 -1.00 -14.67 -8.13
N LEU A 263 -0.68 -13.55 -8.80
CA LEU A 263 0.07 -13.57 -10.06
C LEU A 263 1.48 -14.13 -9.88
N PHE A 264 2.16 -13.84 -8.77
CA PHE A 264 3.45 -14.48 -8.46
C PHE A 264 3.33 -15.98 -8.20
N LYS A 265 2.27 -16.43 -7.52
CA LYS A 265 2.03 -17.86 -7.28
C LYS A 265 1.86 -18.64 -8.58
N GLU A 266 1.26 -18.02 -9.60
CA GLU A 266 1.00 -18.62 -10.91
C GLU A 266 2.11 -18.35 -11.95
N HIS A 267 3.01 -17.41 -11.68
CA HIS A 267 4.15 -17.07 -12.55
C HIS A 267 5.05 -18.30 -12.78
N GLY A 268 5.34 -18.58 -14.05
CA GLY A 268 6.13 -19.73 -14.48
C GLY A 268 5.40 -21.07 -14.41
N LYS A 269 4.12 -21.11 -13.98
CA LYS A 269 3.29 -22.32 -13.93
C LYS A 269 2.20 -22.30 -14.98
N THR A 270 1.32 -21.29 -14.91
CA THR A 270 0.15 -21.16 -15.79
C THR A 270 0.21 -19.88 -16.63
N LEU A 271 1.02 -18.91 -16.20
CA LEU A 271 1.24 -17.63 -16.89
C LEU A 271 2.67 -17.12 -16.70
N ASN A 272 3.08 -16.20 -17.56
CA ASN A 272 4.28 -15.39 -17.38
C ASN A 272 3.86 -13.97 -16.95
N PHE A 273 3.90 -13.69 -15.65
CA PHE A 273 3.62 -12.36 -15.11
C PHE A 273 4.71 -11.35 -15.51
N VAL A 274 4.36 -10.41 -16.39
CA VAL A 274 5.28 -9.44 -17.02
C VAL A 274 5.56 -8.22 -16.14
N GLY A 275 4.60 -7.80 -15.33
CA GLY A 275 4.74 -6.61 -14.49
C GLY A 275 3.43 -5.83 -14.31
N VAL A 276 3.54 -4.65 -13.70
CA VAL A 276 2.39 -3.81 -13.34
C VAL A 276 2.40 -2.53 -14.17
N ILE A 277 1.30 -2.28 -14.88
CA ILE A 277 0.96 -1.00 -15.49
C ILE A 277 0.20 -0.20 -14.42
N ILE A 278 0.80 0.84 -13.87
CA ILE A 278 0.07 1.77 -12.99
C ILE A 278 -0.62 2.84 -13.83
N THR A 279 -1.87 3.12 -13.52
CA THR A 279 -2.66 4.14 -14.22
C THR A 279 -3.45 4.98 -13.22
N ASN A 280 -3.80 6.20 -13.61
CA ASN A 280 -4.49 7.15 -12.74
C ASN A 280 -5.99 7.20 -13.04
N GLU A 281 -6.77 7.63 -12.06
CA GLU A 281 -8.24 7.71 -12.07
C GLU A 281 -8.69 9.18 -11.95
N ASN A 282 -8.24 10.01 -12.89
CA ASN A 282 -8.58 11.42 -12.90
C ASN A 282 -10.08 11.67 -13.17
N VAL A 283 -10.58 12.83 -12.73
CA VAL A 283 -12.00 13.20 -12.84
C VAL A 283 -12.40 13.69 -14.23
N TYR A 284 -11.49 14.30 -14.99
CA TYR A 284 -11.82 14.87 -16.29
C TYR A 284 -11.75 13.83 -17.40
N LEU A 285 -12.74 13.85 -18.30
CA LEU A 285 -12.82 12.90 -19.43
C LEU A 285 -11.54 12.85 -20.28
N ALA A 286 -10.92 13.99 -20.57
CA ALA A 286 -9.68 14.03 -21.35
C ALA A 286 -8.52 13.30 -20.66
N ASP A 287 -8.48 13.29 -19.33
CA ASP A 287 -7.48 12.56 -18.56
C ASP A 287 -7.81 11.07 -18.53
N LYS A 288 -9.08 10.68 -18.35
CA LYS A 288 -9.53 9.29 -18.49
C LYS A 288 -9.17 8.71 -19.86
N GLU A 289 -9.41 9.47 -20.92
CA GLU A 289 -9.02 9.10 -22.28
C GLU A 289 -7.51 8.94 -22.41
N ARG A 290 -6.73 9.87 -21.86
CA ARG A 290 -5.27 9.81 -21.89
C ARG A 290 -4.75 8.58 -21.17
N SER A 291 -5.15 8.35 -19.93
CA SER A 291 -4.66 7.25 -19.10
C SER A 291 -5.06 5.89 -19.70
N SER A 292 -6.31 5.72 -20.12
CA SER A 292 -6.74 4.47 -20.77
C SER A 292 -6.12 4.24 -22.16
N ASN A 293 -5.84 5.29 -22.94
CA ASN A 293 -5.07 5.16 -24.19
C ASN A 293 -3.64 4.68 -23.92
N TRP A 294 -3.01 5.20 -22.86
CA TRP A 294 -1.66 4.79 -22.48
C TRP A 294 -1.63 3.38 -21.91
N SER A 295 -2.58 2.98 -21.06
CA SER A 295 -2.70 1.60 -20.56
C SER A 295 -2.77 0.60 -21.73
N ALA A 296 -3.68 0.85 -22.68
CA ALA A 296 -3.84 -0.01 -23.85
C ALA A 296 -2.59 0.00 -24.74
N LYS A 297 -1.95 1.15 -24.94
CA LYS A 297 -0.70 1.25 -25.70
C LYS A 297 0.42 0.44 -25.05
N LEU A 298 0.61 0.57 -23.73
CA LEU A 298 1.65 -0.16 -22.99
C LEU A 298 1.39 -1.67 -22.99
N ALA A 299 0.15 -2.11 -22.74
CA ALA A 299 -0.21 -3.52 -22.84
C ALA A 299 0.12 -4.10 -24.22
N GLY A 300 -0.26 -3.40 -25.30
CA GLY A 300 0.09 -3.81 -26.67
C GLY A 300 1.59 -3.73 -26.98
N PHE A 301 2.30 -2.77 -26.41
CA PHE A 301 3.76 -2.62 -26.60
C PHE A 301 4.54 -3.75 -25.93
N LEU A 302 4.13 -4.18 -24.74
CA LEU A 302 4.65 -5.38 -24.07
C LEU A 302 4.22 -6.68 -24.77
N GLY A 303 3.21 -6.56 -25.65
CA GLY A 303 2.66 -7.64 -26.44
C GLY A 303 1.88 -8.66 -25.62
N VAL A 304 1.42 -8.34 -24.41
CA VAL A 304 0.82 -9.32 -23.48
C VAL A 304 -0.43 -10.00 -24.07
N ASP A 305 -0.68 -11.23 -23.64
CA ASP A 305 -1.81 -12.04 -24.08
C ASP A 305 -3.06 -11.80 -23.21
N GLY A 306 -2.85 -11.37 -21.96
CA GLY A 306 -3.93 -11.01 -21.04
C GLY A 306 -3.56 -9.89 -20.07
N VAL A 307 -4.59 -9.21 -19.55
CA VAL A 307 -4.46 -8.16 -18.55
C VAL A 307 -5.52 -8.34 -17.46
N ILE A 308 -5.10 -8.32 -16.20
CA ILE A 308 -6.01 -8.12 -15.06
C ILE A 308 -6.09 -6.61 -14.81
N VAL A 309 -7.30 -6.07 -14.63
CA VAL A 309 -7.51 -4.65 -14.29
C VAL A 309 -8.25 -4.60 -12.96
N SER A 310 -7.70 -3.90 -11.97
CA SER A 310 -8.42 -3.60 -10.74
C SER A 310 -8.71 -2.11 -10.62
N GLU A 311 -9.86 -1.81 -10.06
CA GLU A 311 -10.27 -0.46 -9.69
C GLU A 311 -9.86 -0.12 -8.25
N GLU A 312 -9.65 1.16 -7.97
CA GLU A 312 -9.74 1.71 -6.61
C GLU A 312 -10.82 2.80 -6.61
N GLY A 313 -11.61 2.91 -5.54
CA GLY A 313 -12.76 3.84 -5.54
C GLY A 313 -14.04 3.24 -6.11
N PHE A 314 -15.03 4.11 -6.27
CA PHE A 314 -16.33 3.77 -6.84
C PHE A 314 -16.91 4.98 -7.60
N GLY A 315 -17.82 4.72 -8.53
CA GLY A 315 -18.57 5.75 -9.26
C GLY A 315 -17.79 6.39 -10.39
N ASN A 316 -16.82 7.26 -10.06
CA ASN A 316 -16.00 7.91 -11.09
C ASN A 316 -15.02 6.93 -11.77
N PRO A 317 -14.30 6.06 -11.03
CA PRO A 317 -13.32 5.14 -11.62
C PRO A 317 -13.95 3.98 -12.41
N ASP A 318 -15.22 3.64 -12.19
CA ASP A 318 -15.97 2.67 -13.00
C ASP A 318 -15.85 2.98 -14.52
N THR A 319 -15.87 4.27 -14.86
CA THR A 319 -15.68 4.72 -16.25
C THR A 319 -14.27 4.42 -16.74
N ASP A 320 -13.24 4.65 -15.93
CA ASP A 320 -11.86 4.33 -16.25
C ASP A 320 -11.67 2.82 -16.42
N LEU A 321 -12.26 2.01 -15.54
CA LEU A 321 -12.20 0.55 -15.56
C LEU A 321 -12.72 0.01 -16.90
N ILE A 322 -13.92 0.44 -17.31
CA ILE A 322 -14.53 0.03 -18.57
C ILE A 322 -13.77 0.60 -19.78
N MET A 323 -13.24 1.82 -19.70
CA MET A 323 -12.44 2.40 -20.78
C MET A 323 -11.10 1.67 -20.98
N ASN A 324 -10.41 1.30 -19.89
CA ASN A 324 -9.23 0.45 -19.94
C ASN A 324 -9.56 -0.89 -20.59
N CYS A 325 -10.62 -1.57 -20.11
CA CYS A 325 -11.09 -2.84 -20.65
C CYS A 325 -11.30 -2.78 -22.17
N LYS A 326 -12.20 -1.88 -22.61
CA LYS A 326 -12.58 -1.74 -24.02
C LYS A 326 -11.39 -1.46 -24.94
N LYS A 327 -10.47 -0.58 -24.52
CA LYS A 327 -9.32 -0.19 -25.34
C LYS A 327 -8.24 -1.26 -25.39
N ILE A 328 -8.06 -2.02 -24.31
CA ILE A 328 -7.14 -3.16 -24.26
C ILE A 328 -7.67 -4.31 -25.13
N GLU A 329 -8.96 -4.66 -24.99
CA GLU A 329 -9.59 -5.71 -25.82
C GLU A 329 -9.61 -5.36 -27.31
N ALA A 330 -9.77 -4.08 -27.67
CA ALA A 330 -9.67 -3.63 -29.06
C ALA A 330 -8.28 -3.89 -29.70
N LYS A 331 -7.26 -4.24 -28.90
CA LYS A 331 -5.93 -4.68 -29.37
C LYS A 331 -5.79 -6.20 -29.44
N GLY A 332 -6.85 -6.96 -29.19
CA GLY A 332 -6.84 -8.43 -29.18
C GLY A 332 -6.31 -9.05 -27.88
N ILE A 333 -6.17 -8.26 -26.81
CA ILE A 333 -5.66 -8.70 -25.50
C ILE A 333 -6.85 -9.04 -24.60
N LYS A 334 -6.83 -10.21 -23.95
CA LYS A 334 -7.92 -10.63 -23.05
C LYS A 334 -7.89 -9.83 -21.75
N THR A 335 -9.04 -9.44 -21.22
CA THR A 335 -9.13 -8.71 -19.95
C THR A 335 -9.92 -9.47 -18.89
N VAL A 336 -9.57 -9.25 -17.62
CA VAL A 336 -10.35 -9.64 -16.44
C VAL A 336 -10.45 -8.41 -15.55
N LEU A 337 -11.66 -8.06 -15.12
CA LEU A 337 -11.91 -6.92 -14.23
C LEU A 337 -12.10 -7.42 -12.80
N VAL A 338 -11.50 -6.71 -11.85
CA VAL A 338 -11.64 -6.94 -10.41
C VAL A 338 -12.15 -5.65 -9.78
N THR A 339 -13.32 -5.73 -9.14
CA THR A 339 -14.01 -4.65 -8.42
C THR A 339 -14.15 -5.02 -6.96
#